data_AF-A0A6B8KMS8-F1
#
_entry.id   AF-A0A6B8KMS8-F1
#
_cell.length_a   1.000
_cell.length_b   1.000
_cell.length_c   1.000
_cell.angle_alpha   90.00
_cell.angle_beta   90.00
_cell.angle_gamma   90.00
#
_symmetry.space_group_name_H-M   'P 1'
#
loop_
_entity.id
_entity.type
_entity.pdbx_description
1 polymer ?
#
loop_
_entity_poly.entity_id
_entity_poly.type
_entity_poly.pdbx_seq_one_letter_code
_entity_poly.pdbx_strand_id
1 'polypeptide(L)'
;MERVPALAGALKDHLRLIVLDLEDRDEPQAIFETLNAHGTPLLPADLIKNWLLWEASGQTHPLDRLYNEYWLSFDRDHEYWRKEVGTGHAARARIDTFLQNWLSRRCREIVPVKHLYDRFVKRTEAEVAAQGKGGQCDVPAIMADIDVNARRFRAITHPQGNTRFDVTLRRLATMGLVVFHPFLLGVMGRGASDQSDRDEVGATLESYLVRRMVCNSDTRGYGNLCMTLLETLDGVAEGPVAGTIRAVLSHAGSKTIKWPDDEAFGRDWHRRPFYGNIRRERVAMILQAIEEHYHRANGKAEPIIQFDFEKLQIEHILPQTWQKNWPVETDEAIRLRDSKVNAIGNLTLVSDKLNPTLSNAPWLDPVPGKSGKRSALNDHSMLRLNAKLVAAHPDHWDEACIDARGEALLKVACEIWPPPDGTS
;
A
#
# COMPACT_ATOMS: atom_id res chain seq x y z
N MET A 1 25.90 53.10 14.83
CA MET A 1 27.05 52.84 13.91
C MET A 1 27.68 51.46 14.09
N GLU A 2 27.41 50.69 15.16
CA GLU A 2 28.08 49.40 15.43
C GLU A 2 27.63 48.19 14.59
N ARG A 3 26.49 48.25 13.90
CA ARG A 3 25.97 47.09 13.14
C ARG A 3 26.80 46.75 11.89
N VAL A 4 27.37 47.76 11.24
CA VAL A 4 28.17 47.56 10.02
C VAL A 4 29.52 46.92 10.34
N PRO A 5 30.28 47.37 11.36
CA PRO A 5 31.49 46.67 11.81
C PRO A 5 31.21 45.24 12.29
N ALA A 6 30.11 45.01 13.02
CA ALA A 6 29.74 43.68 13.49
C ALA A 6 29.42 42.71 12.34
N LEU A 7 28.69 43.17 11.31
CA LEU A 7 28.41 42.36 10.12
C LEU A 7 29.68 42.07 9.31
N ALA A 8 30.55 43.07 9.14
CA ALA A 8 31.83 42.88 8.46
C ALA A 8 32.73 41.88 9.21
N GLY A 9 32.78 41.95 10.54
CA GLY A 9 33.48 40.98 11.37
C GLY A 9 32.87 39.57 11.26
N ALA A 10 31.54 39.45 11.28
CA ALA A 10 30.86 38.17 11.08
C ALA A 10 31.22 37.52 9.73
N LEU A 11 31.18 38.30 8.64
CA LEU A 11 31.52 37.81 7.31
C LEU A 11 33.00 37.48 7.15
N LYS A 12 33.89 38.21 7.83
CA LYS A 12 35.34 37.99 7.70
C LYS A 12 35.84 36.84 8.57
N ASP A 13 35.40 36.81 9.83
CA ASP A 13 36.02 35.99 10.87
C ASP A 13 35.21 34.72 11.16
N HIS A 14 33.92 34.70 10.81
CA HIS A 14 33.01 33.59 11.11
C HIS A 14 32.42 32.89 9.89
N LEU A 15 32.40 33.51 8.70
CA LEU A 15 32.04 32.82 7.47
C LEU A 15 33.21 31.95 7.01
N ARG A 16 32.97 30.64 6.89
CA ARG A 16 33.90 29.71 6.26
C ARG A 16 33.37 29.39 4.87
N LEU A 17 34.10 29.83 3.85
CA LEU A 17 33.87 29.44 2.46
C LEU A 17 34.87 28.32 2.13
N ILE A 18 34.37 27.20 1.63
CA ILE A 18 35.19 26.14 1.06
C ILE A 18 35.09 26.29 -0.45
N VAL A 19 36.21 26.58 -1.09
CA VAL A 19 36.33 26.66 -2.55
C VAL A 19 37.07 25.41 -3.00
N LEU A 20 36.48 24.68 -3.94
CA LEU A 20 37.09 23.54 -4.61
C LEU A 20 37.31 23.94 -6.06
N ASP A 21 38.57 24.21 -6.40
CA ASP A 21 38.98 24.47 -7.78
C ASP A 21 39.18 23.13 -8.49
N LEU A 22 38.51 22.97 -9.62
CA LEU A 22 38.54 21.76 -10.45
C LEU A 22 39.51 21.97 -11.61
N GLU A 23 40.35 20.97 -11.89
CA GLU A 23 41.16 20.90 -13.11
C GLU A 23 40.29 20.42 -14.30
N ASP A 24 40.73 20.68 -15.54
CA ASP A 24 40.00 20.28 -16.78
C ASP A 24 39.71 18.76 -16.90
N ARG A 25 40.34 17.96 -16.04
CA ARG A 25 40.27 16.50 -15.97
C ARG A 25 39.52 15.99 -14.73
N ASP A 26 39.16 16.89 -13.82
CA ASP A 26 38.33 16.55 -12.67
C ASP A 26 36.87 16.48 -13.12
N GLU A 27 36.15 15.43 -12.75
CA GLU A 27 34.71 15.37 -12.92
C GLU A 27 34.05 16.20 -11.81
N PRO A 28 33.50 17.40 -12.10
CA PRO A 28 32.84 18.24 -11.08
C PRO A 28 31.75 17.46 -10.34
N GLN A 29 31.15 16.52 -11.05
CA GLN A 29 30.08 15.64 -10.63
C GLN A 29 30.46 14.72 -9.46
N ALA A 30 31.70 14.20 -9.44
CA ALA A 30 32.19 13.35 -8.35
C ALA A 30 32.25 14.09 -7.00
N ILE A 31 32.43 15.41 -7.02
CA ILE A 31 32.41 16.27 -5.82
C ILE A 31 30.97 16.48 -5.33
N PHE A 32 30.02 16.72 -6.23
CA PHE A 32 28.61 16.86 -5.88
C PHE A 32 27.92 15.53 -5.55
N GLU A 33 28.57 14.39 -5.80
CA GLU A 33 28.08 13.06 -5.43
C GLU A 33 28.46 12.62 -4.02
N THR A 34 29.47 13.26 -3.40
CA THR A 34 30.12 12.71 -2.21
C THR A 34 29.62 13.26 -0.88
N LEU A 35 29.14 14.51 -0.77
CA LEU A 35 28.78 15.10 0.53
C LEU A 35 27.75 16.24 0.43
N ASN A 36 26.73 16.20 1.31
CA ASN A 36 25.88 17.37 1.56
C ASN A 36 26.53 18.34 2.58
N ALA A 37 25.99 19.55 2.72
CA ALA A 37 26.49 20.59 3.62
C ALA A 37 26.59 20.17 5.11
N HIS A 38 26.04 19.01 5.48
CA HIS A 38 25.99 18.49 6.84
C HIS A 38 26.85 17.23 7.04
N GLY A 39 27.69 16.84 6.09
CA GLY A 39 28.57 15.68 6.29
C GLY A 39 27.91 14.31 6.03
N THR A 40 26.66 14.28 5.55
CA THR A 40 25.90 13.04 5.30
C THR A 40 25.87 12.67 3.82
N PRO A 41 25.82 11.37 3.48
CA PRO A 41 25.67 10.93 2.09
C PRO A 41 24.41 11.55 1.47
N LEU A 42 24.52 12.01 0.23
CA LEU A 42 23.36 12.53 -0.51
C LEU A 42 22.37 11.40 -0.77
N LEU A 43 21.07 11.71 -0.70
CA LEU A 43 20.06 10.78 -1.15
C LEU A 43 20.18 10.60 -2.68
N PRO A 44 19.85 9.42 -3.23
CA PRO A 44 19.74 9.25 -4.68
C PRO A 44 18.88 10.32 -5.36
N ALA A 45 17.80 10.76 -4.72
CA ALA A 45 16.98 11.87 -5.22
C ALA A 45 17.75 13.20 -5.33
N ASP A 46 18.64 13.50 -4.38
CA ASP A 46 19.45 14.72 -4.43
C ASP A 46 20.50 14.63 -5.54
N LEU A 47 21.07 13.44 -5.79
CA LEU A 47 21.96 13.21 -6.94
C LEU A 47 21.24 13.43 -8.27
N ILE A 48 20.03 12.89 -8.43
CA ILE A 48 19.20 13.08 -9.63
C ILE A 48 18.86 14.56 -9.83
N LYS A 49 18.49 15.28 -8.76
CA LYS A 49 18.22 16.72 -8.81
C LYS A 49 19.44 17.50 -9.31
N ASN A 50 20.60 17.24 -8.70
CA ASN A 50 21.83 17.93 -9.02
C ASN A 50 22.24 17.68 -10.47
N TRP A 51 22.13 16.43 -10.94
CA TRP A 51 22.38 16.06 -12.33
C TRP A 51 21.45 16.80 -13.30
N LEU A 52 20.15 16.86 -13.02
CA LEU A 52 19.17 17.56 -13.88
C LEU A 52 19.50 19.06 -14.00
N LEU A 53 19.79 19.72 -12.89
CA LEU A 53 20.11 21.16 -12.90
C LEU A 53 21.47 21.44 -13.56
N TRP A 54 22.45 20.56 -13.36
CA TRP A 54 23.75 20.66 -14.03
C TRP A 54 23.59 20.48 -15.55
N GLU A 55 22.89 19.44 -15.99
CA GLU A 55 22.63 19.18 -17.41
C GLU A 55 21.91 20.39 -18.02
N ALA A 56 20.86 20.92 -17.38
CA ALA A 56 20.15 22.12 -17.83
C ALA A 56 21.03 23.38 -17.92
N SER A 57 22.06 23.49 -17.07
CA SER A 57 22.98 24.64 -17.08
C SER A 57 23.83 24.67 -18.36
N GLY A 58 24.17 23.50 -18.89
CA GLY A 58 24.85 23.34 -20.17
C GLY A 58 23.98 23.69 -21.39
N GLN A 59 22.65 23.79 -21.22
CA GLN A 59 21.68 24.02 -22.31
C GLN A 59 21.07 25.42 -22.31
N THR A 60 21.57 26.35 -21.46
CA THR A 60 21.04 27.73 -21.34
C THR A 60 19.58 27.80 -20.85
N HIS A 61 19.08 26.77 -20.15
CA HIS A 61 17.75 26.82 -19.55
C HIS A 61 17.71 27.70 -18.29
N PRO A 62 16.56 28.35 -17.98
CA PRO A 62 16.40 29.13 -16.75
C PRO A 62 16.27 28.19 -15.54
N LEU A 63 17.40 27.91 -14.87
CA LEU A 63 17.50 26.95 -13.75
C LEU A 63 16.50 27.24 -12.62
N ASP A 64 16.38 28.51 -12.22
CA ASP A 64 15.44 28.92 -11.18
C ASP A 64 14.00 28.57 -11.54
N ARG A 65 13.63 28.73 -12.81
CA ARG A 65 12.29 28.38 -13.27
C ARG A 65 12.06 26.88 -13.22
N LEU A 66 13.00 26.09 -13.74
CA LEU A 66 12.90 24.62 -13.72
C LEU A 66 12.79 24.08 -12.29
N TYR A 67 13.62 24.60 -11.38
CA TYR A 67 13.56 24.24 -9.96
C TYR A 67 12.21 24.63 -9.34
N ASN A 68 11.79 25.88 -9.50
CA ASN A 68 10.55 26.38 -8.88
C ASN A 68 9.30 25.69 -9.43
N GLU A 69 9.29 25.35 -10.72
CA GLU A 69 8.14 24.74 -11.40
C GLU A 69 8.03 23.24 -11.09
N TYR A 70 9.14 22.50 -11.12
CA TYR A 70 9.09 21.03 -11.09
C TYR A 70 9.71 20.36 -9.87
N TRP A 71 10.61 21.02 -9.14
CA TRP A 71 11.31 20.38 -8.01
C TRP A 71 10.97 20.96 -6.64
N LEU A 72 10.63 22.25 -6.56
CA LEU A 72 10.36 22.95 -5.30
C LEU A 72 9.32 22.25 -4.42
N SER A 73 8.35 21.55 -5.02
CA SER A 73 7.33 20.79 -4.28
C SER A 73 7.93 19.67 -3.40
N PHE A 74 9.05 19.08 -3.82
CA PHE A 74 9.76 18.05 -3.04
C PHE A 74 10.43 18.62 -1.79
N ASP A 75 11.06 19.80 -1.93
CA ASP A 75 11.79 20.45 -0.85
C ASP A 75 10.83 21.22 0.09
N ARG A 76 9.77 21.84 -0.44
CA ARG A 76 8.73 22.50 0.35
C ARG A 76 7.98 21.50 1.24
N ASP A 77 7.52 20.39 0.67
CA ASP A 77 6.76 19.37 1.38
C ASP A 77 7.70 18.29 1.99
N HIS A 78 8.82 18.71 2.58
CA HIS A 78 9.87 17.79 3.06
C HIS A 78 9.36 16.79 4.11
N GLU A 79 8.43 17.16 4.99
CA GLU A 79 7.80 16.24 5.96
C GLU A 79 7.14 15.03 5.29
N TYR A 80 6.68 15.21 4.04
CA TYR A 80 6.18 14.13 3.23
C TYR A 80 7.31 13.45 2.44
N TRP A 81 8.09 14.18 1.66
CA TRP A 81 9.01 13.54 0.71
C TRP A 81 10.26 12.95 1.35
N ARG A 82 10.73 13.54 2.45
CA ARG A 82 11.92 13.08 3.20
C ARG A 82 11.58 12.10 4.32
N LYS A 83 10.29 11.87 4.62
CA LYS A 83 9.87 10.86 5.61
C LYS A 83 10.38 9.48 5.23
N GLU A 84 10.99 8.82 6.20
CA GLU A 84 11.41 7.43 6.06
C GLU A 84 10.18 6.51 5.95
N VAL A 85 10.17 5.68 4.92
CA VAL A 85 9.13 4.69 4.61
C VAL A 85 9.75 3.32 4.40
N GLY A 86 8.99 2.27 4.70
CA GLY A 86 9.47 0.89 4.70
C GLY A 86 9.93 0.44 6.08
N THR A 87 10.58 -0.73 6.14
CA THR A 87 10.99 -1.36 7.40
C THR A 87 12.38 -2.00 7.28
N GLY A 88 13.20 -1.93 8.33
CA GLY A 88 14.51 -2.58 8.36
C GLY A 88 15.45 -2.06 7.26
N HIS A 89 16.20 -2.95 6.60
CA HIS A 89 17.09 -2.61 5.48
C HIS A 89 16.36 -2.02 4.25
N ALA A 90 15.03 -2.06 4.26
CA ALA A 90 14.17 -1.46 3.26
C ALA A 90 13.59 -0.09 3.69
N ALA A 91 14.03 0.49 4.80
CA ALA A 91 13.66 1.84 5.18
C ALA A 91 14.47 2.87 4.37
N ARG A 92 13.79 3.89 3.81
CA ARG A 92 14.43 4.98 3.03
C ARG A 92 13.48 6.17 2.87
N ALA A 93 13.98 7.29 2.36
CA ALA A 93 13.13 8.44 2.06
C ALA A 93 12.03 8.09 1.03
N ARG A 94 10.84 8.66 1.21
CA ARG A 94 9.71 8.46 0.30
C ARG A 94 10.03 8.91 -1.13
N ILE A 95 10.78 9.99 -1.29
CA ILE A 95 11.22 10.48 -2.61
C ILE A 95 12.05 9.46 -3.38
N ASP A 96 12.96 8.74 -2.72
CA ASP A 96 13.75 7.68 -3.37
C ASP A 96 12.85 6.51 -3.78
N THR A 97 11.87 6.16 -2.95
CA THR A 97 10.88 5.14 -3.28
C THR A 97 10.05 5.57 -4.50
N PHE A 98 9.62 6.82 -4.57
CA PHE A 98 8.91 7.37 -5.72
C PHE A 98 9.77 7.31 -6.99
N LEU A 99 10.97 7.88 -6.97
CA LEU A 99 11.88 7.92 -8.12
C LEU A 99 12.25 6.51 -8.59
N GLN A 100 12.43 5.57 -7.66
CA GLN A 100 12.61 4.15 -7.99
C GLN A 100 11.43 3.60 -8.80
N ASN A 101 10.19 3.84 -8.36
CA ASN A 101 9.00 3.34 -9.04
C ASN A 101 8.77 4.02 -10.39
N TRP A 102 9.00 5.34 -10.47
CA TRP A 102 8.94 6.10 -11.70
C TRP A 102 9.98 5.60 -12.72
N LEU A 103 11.24 5.45 -12.30
CA LEU A 103 12.29 4.97 -13.18
C LEU A 103 12.09 3.50 -13.57
N SER A 104 11.59 2.66 -12.65
CA SER A 104 11.27 1.26 -12.97
C SER A 104 10.23 1.15 -14.07
N ARG A 105 9.19 2.00 -14.03
CA ARG A 105 8.20 2.09 -15.11
C ARG A 105 8.86 2.56 -16.41
N ARG A 106 9.69 3.60 -16.38
CA ARG A 106 10.38 4.14 -17.56
C ARG A 106 11.34 3.11 -18.20
N CYS A 107 12.04 2.33 -17.38
CA CYS A 107 12.99 1.32 -17.83
C CYS A 107 12.34 -0.03 -18.19
N ARG A 108 11.08 -0.27 -17.80
CA ARG A 108 10.38 -1.57 -17.87
C ARG A 108 11.12 -2.68 -17.11
N GLU A 109 11.70 -2.34 -15.98
CA GLU A 109 12.33 -3.30 -15.09
C GLU A 109 12.35 -2.76 -13.66
N ILE A 110 12.47 -3.66 -12.68
CA ILE A 110 12.58 -3.25 -11.27
C ILE A 110 13.98 -2.69 -11.02
N VAL A 111 14.08 -1.37 -10.89
CA VAL A 111 15.34 -0.70 -10.57
C VAL A 111 15.61 -0.79 -9.06
N PRO A 112 16.77 -1.30 -8.60
CA PRO A 112 17.14 -1.25 -7.19
C PRO A 112 17.48 0.18 -6.75
N VAL A 113 17.00 0.62 -5.58
CA VAL A 113 17.32 1.96 -5.02
C VAL A 113 18.83 2.23 -4.98
N LYS A 114 19.64 1.21 -4.65
CA LYS A 114 21.11 1.32 -4.59
C LYS A 114 21.72 1.80 -5.92
N HIS A 115 21.08 1.51 -7.04
CA HIS A 115 21.53 1.87 -8.38
C HIS A 115 20.63 2.93 -9.02
N LEU A 116 19.79 3.61 -8.24
CA LEU A 116 18.77 4.52 -8.77
C LEU A 116 19.38 5.64 -9.60
N TYR A 117 20.43 6.29 -9.09
CA TYR A 117 21.14 7.34 -9.80
C TYR A 117 21.85 6.81 -11.05
N ASP A 118 22.69 5.77 -10.92
CA ASP A 118 23.41 5.18 -12.06
C ASP A 118 22.47 4.74 -13.20
N ARG A 119 21.33 4.14 -12.84
CA ARG A 119 20.33 3.68 -13.81
C ARG A 119 19.58 4.85 -14.44
N PHE A 120 19.33 5.92 -13.69
CA PHE A 120 18.74 7.14 -14.22
C PHE A 120 19.64 7.75 -15.29
N VAL A 121 20.92 7.99 -14.97
CA VAL A 121 21.88 8.59 -15.92
C VAL A 121 22.02 7.73 -17.18
N LYS A 122 22.30 6.43 -17.03
CA LYS A 122 22.43 5.49 -18.16
C LYS A 122 21.18 5.45 -19.05
N ARG A 123 19.99 5.53 -18.46
CA ARG A 123 18.74 5.52 -19.22
C ARG A 123 18.59 6.80 -20.03
N THR A 124 18.86 7.95 -19.41
CA THR A 124 18.79 9.26 -20.08
C THR A 124 19.81 9.34 -21.21
N GLU A 125 21.06 8.93 -20.99
CA GLU A 125 22.11 8.87 -22.01
C GLU A 125 21.72 7.97 -23.18
N ALA A 126 21.14 6.80 -22.91
CA ALA A 126 20.66 5.90 -23.96
C ALA A 126 19.51 6.52 -24.78
N GLU A 127 18.61 7.27 -24.14
CA GLU A 127 17.53 7.99 -24.83
C GLU A 127 18.06 9.14 -25.69
N VAL A 128 19.07 9.87 -25.23
CA VAL A 128 19.77 10.89 -26.01
C VAL A 128 20.49 10.27 -27.20
N ALA A 129 21.23 9.18 -26.99
CA ALA A 129 21.95 8.49 -28.06
C ALA A 129 20.99 7.95 -29.15
N ALA A 130 19.79 7.51 -28.75
CA ALA A 130 18.76 7.03 -29.68
C ALA A 130 18.20 8.14 -30.60
N GLN A 131 18.37 9.42 -30.26
CA GLN A 131 17.97 10.55 -31.11
C GLN A 131 18.97 10.83 -32.25
N GLY A 132 20.15 10.19 -32.25
CA GLY A 132 21.17 10.35 -33.28
C GLY A 132 22.13 11.53 -33.05
N LYS A 133 22.85 11.93 -34.10
CA LYS A 133 23.85 13.02 -34.02
C LYS A 133 23.18 14.34 -33.67
N GLY A 134 23.59 14.96 -32.56
CA GLY A 134 23.01 16.20 -32.06
C GLY A 134 21.80 16.01 -31.14
N GLY A 135 21.48 14.76 -30.75
CA GLY A 135 20.51 14.50 -29.70
C GLY A 135 20.93 15.19 -28.39
N GLN A 136 19.95 15.75 -27.70
CA GLN A 136 20.16 16.45 -26.43
C GLN A 136 19.14 15.96 -25.40
N CYS A 137 19.55 16.00 -24.13
CA CYS A 137 18.66 15.68 -23.03
C CYS A 137 17.59 16.77 -22.89
N ASP A 138 16.30 16.43 -23.07
CA ASP A 138 15.21 17.36 -22.77
C ASP A 138 14.94 17.39 -21.25
N VAL A 139 15.79 18.13 -20.54
CA VAL A 139 15.69 18.27 -19.09
C VAL A 139 14.32 18.81 -18.65
N PRO A 140 13.75 19.86 -19.28
CA PRO A 140 12.41 20.32 -18.94
C PRO A 140 11.36 19.22 -19.02
N ALA A 141 11.36 18.39 -20.07
CA ALA A 141 10.40 17.29 -20.20
C ALA A 141 10.60 16.21 -19.13
N ILE A 142 11.85 15.87 -18.78
CA ILE A 142 12.13 14.89 -17.71
C ILE A 142 11.63 15.42 -16.36
N MET A 143 11.94 16.67 -16.02
CA MET A 143 11.50 17.28 -14.77
C MET A 143 9.97 17.39 -14.69
N ALA A 144 9.31 17.76 -15.80
CA ALA A 144 7.86 17.80 -15.88
C ALA A 144 7.22 16.40 -15.71
N ASP A 145 7.80 15.36 -16.32
CA ASP A 145 7.32 13.98 -16.14
C ASP A 145 7.51 13.50 -14.69
N ILE A 146 8.63 13.84 -14.05
CA ILE A 146 8.85 13.57 -12.63
C ILE A 146 7.76 14.25 -11.77
N ASP A 147 7.50 15.54 -11.96
CA ASP A 147 6.47 16.26 -11.19
C ASP A 147 5.06 15.65 -11.36
N VAL A 148 4.65 15.39 -12.61
CA VAL A 148 3.34 14.81 -12.91
C VAL A 148 3.19 13.44 -12.23
N ASN A 149 4.21 12.59 -12.29
CA ASN A 149 4.15 11.28 -11.64
C ASN A 149 4.29 11.38 -10.11
N ALA A 150 4.95 12.40 -9.57
CA ALA A 150 4.99 12.64 -8.13
C ALA A 150 3.60 12.96 -7.57
N ARG A 151 2.80 13.74 -8.30
CA ARG A 151 1.39 14.00 -7.97
C ARG A 151 0.56 12.71 -7.97
N ARG A 152 0.73 11.86 -8.99
CA ARG A 152 0.09 10.52 -9.05
C ARG A 152 0.54 9.62 -7.90
N PHE A 153 1.83 9.58 -7.61
CA PHE A 153 2.37 8.79 -6.51
C PHE A 153 1.81 9.22 -5.15
N ARG A 154 1.62 10.52 -4.94
CA ARG A 154 0.95 11.03 -3.74
C ARG A 154 -0.50 10.56 -3.66
N ALA A 155 -1.25 10.60 -4.76
CA ALA A 155 -2.60 10.06 -4.80
C ALA A 155 -2.67 8.53 -4.56
N ILE A 156 -1.67 7.77 -5.04
CA ILE A 156 -1.55 6.31 -4.79
C ILE A 156 -1.33 6.02 -3.30
N THR A 157 -0.41 6.76 -2.67
CA THR A 157 0.02 6.47 -1.30
C THR A 157 -0.86 7.13 -0.23
N HIS A 158 -1.58 8.21 -0.59
CA HIS A 158 -2.48 8.95 0.28
C HIS A 158 -3.79 9.29 -0.47
N PRO A 159 -4.57 8.28 -0.89
CA PRO A 159 -5.81 8.48 -1.63
C PRO A 159 -6.85 9.23 -0.80
N GLN A 160 -7.30 10.37 -1.32
CA GLN A 160 -8.28 11.26 -0.65
C GLN A 160 -9.73 11.02 -1.11
N GLY A 161 -9.93 10.27 -2.20
CA GLY A 161 -11.26 10.03 -2.76
C GLY A 161 -11.98 8.82 -2.16
N ASN A 162 -13.22 8.62 -2.62
CA ASN A 162 -14.12 7.54 -2.21
C ASN A 162 -14.47 6.59 -3.38
N THR A 163 -13.77 6.69 -4.51
CA THR A 163 -13.97 5.80 -5.65
C THR A 163 -13.60 4.36 -5.29
N ARG A 164 -14.03 3.38 -6.09
CA ARG A 164 -13.63 1.99 -5.82
C ARG A 164 -12.12 1.83 -5.91
N PHE A 165 -11.47 2.55 -6.82
CA PHE A 165 -10.02 2.61 -6.96
C PHE A 165 -9.34 3.21 -5.71
N ASP A 166 -9.86 4.30 -5.14
CA ASP A 166 -9.30 4.87 -3.90
C ASP A 166 -9.38 3.88 -2.73
N VAL A 167 -10.49 3.13 -2.62
CA VAL A 167 -10.63 2.06 -1.62
C VAL A 167 -9.59 0.96 -1.87
N THR A 168 -9.37 0.57 -3.13
CA THR A 168 -8.32 -0.39 -3.49
C THR A 168 -6.95 0.11 -3.04
N LEU A 169 -6.59 1.36 -3.36
CA LEU A 169 -5.29 1.94 -3.01
C LEU A 169 -5.03 1.90 -1.50
N ARG A 170 -6.03 2.25 -0.67
CA ARG A 170 -5.93 2.14 0.80
C ARG A 170 -5.65 0.69 1.25
N ARG A 171 -6.36 -0.28 0.67
CA ARG A 171 -6.19 -1.70 1.00
C ARG A 171 -4.82 -2.25 0.55
N LEU A 172 -4.35 -1.87 -0.65
CA LEU A 172 -3.01 -2.22 -1.12
C LEU A 172 -1.91 -1.64 -0.22
N ALA A 173 -2.11 -0.40 0.27
CA ALA A 173 -1.20 0.22 1.23
C ALA A 173 -1.16 -0.56 2.56
N THR A 174 -2.30 -0.99 3.11
CA THR A 174 -2.37 -1.85 4.30
C THR A 174 -1.69 -3.21 4.09
N MET A 175 -1.77 -3.77 2.89
CA MET A 175 -1.03 -4.99 2.55
C MET A 175 0.48 -4.76 2.38
N GLY A 176 0.92 -3.52 2.16
CA GLY A 176 2.34 -3.17 1.95
C GLY A 176 2.85 -3.52 0.55
N LEU A 177 1.99 -3.47 -0.47
CA LEU A 177 2.28 -3.95 -1.83
C LEU A 177 2.88 -2.87 -2.74
N VAL A 178 3.98 -2.26 -2.29
CA VAL A 178 4.71 -1.18 -2.99
C VAL A 178 5.22 -1.61 -4.36
N VAL A 179 5.49 -2.91 -4.56
CA VAL A 179 6.02 -3.46 -5.82
C VAL A 179 5.13 -3.19 -7.04
N PHE A 180 3.83 -2.98 -6.85
CA PHE A 180 2.88 -2.66 -7.93
C PHE A 180 2.72 -1.16 -8.18
N HIS A 181 3.40 -0.27 -7.44
CA HIS A 181 3.33 1.17 -7.68
C HIS A 181 3.74 1.59 -9.10
N PRO A 182 4.72 0.96 -9.80
CA PRO A 182 5.01 1.29 -11.19
C PRO A 182 3.79 1.06 -12.09
N PHE A 183 3.10 -0.07 -11.92
CA PHE A 183 1.85 -0.38 -12.60
C PHE A 183 0.75 0.64 -12.27
N LEU A 184 0.54 0.96 -10.99
CA LEU A 184 -0.46 1.94 -10.56
C LEU A 184 -0.19 3.35 -11.11
N LEU A 185 1.09 3.77 -11.19
CA LEU A 185 1.48 5.02 -11.85
C LEU A 185 1.11 5.00 -13.33
N GLY A 186 1.30 3.86 -14.01
CA GLY A 186 0.84 3.65 -15.38
C GLY A 186 -0.67 3.82 -15.51
N VAL A 187 -1.45 3.12 -14.67
CA VAL A 187 -2.92 3.18 -14.67
C VAL A 187 -3.41 4.62 -14.47
N MET A 188 -2.85 5.34 -13.49
CA MET A 188 -3.19 6.75 -13.24
C MET A 188 -2.75 7.70 -14.35
N GLY A 189 -1.75 7.32 -15.13
CA GLY A 189 -1.23 8.12 -16.24
C GLY A 189 -1.92 7.91 -17.56
N ARG A 190 -2.81 6.91 -17.65
CA ARG A 190 -3.49 6.54 -18.88
C ARG A 190 -4.66 7.48 -19.15
N GLY A 191 -4.54 8.27 -20.22
CA GLY A 191 -5.60 9.18 -20.67
C GLY A 191 -6.84 8.45 -21.22
N ALA A 192 -6.66 7.24 -21.75
CA ALA A 192 -7.74 6.41 -22.31
C ALA A 192 -8.60 5.70 -21.24
N SER A 193 -8.21 5.73 -19.96
CA SER A 193 -8.95 5.09 -18.87
C SER A 193 -9.80 6.10 -18.11
N ASP A 194 -11.11 5.90 -18.18
CA ASP A 194 -12.07 6.60 -17.32
C ASP A 194 -12.04 6.06 -15.88
N GLN A 195 -12.90 6.61 -15.01
CA GLN A 195 -12.95 6.17 -13.61
C GLN A 195 -13.43 4.72 -13.47
N SER A 196 -14.36 4.26 -14.32
CA SER A 196 -14.91 2.90 -14.26
C SER A 196 -13.86 1.85 -14.60
N ASP A 197 -13.04 2.12 -15.64
CA ASP A 197 -11.94 1.25 -16.04
C ASP A 197 -10.89 1.15 -14.92
N ARG A 198 -10.54 2.27 -14.28
CA ARG A 198 -9.61 2.27 -13.13
C ARG A 198 -10.18 1.49 -11.95
N ASP A 199 -11.45 1.71 -11.63
CA ASP A 199 -12.15 1.00 -10.57
C ASP A 199 -12.12 -0.52 -10.80
N GLU A 200 -12.32 -0.97 -12.04
CA GLU A 200 -12.29 -2.39 -12.39
C GLU A 200 -10.86 -2.97 -12.39
N VAL A 201 -9.86 -2.25 -12.90
CA VAL A 201 -8.44 -2.64 -12.79
C VAL A 201 -8.06 -2.81 -11.31
N GLY A 202 -8.45 -1.84 -10.47
CA GLY A 202 -8.20 -1.86 -9.04
C GLY A 202 -8.89 -3.05 -8.36
N ALA A 203 -10.17 -3.30 -8.64
CA ALA A 203 -10.91 -4.41 -8.07
C ALA A 203 -10.30 -5.77 -8.45
N THR A 204 -9.88 -5.92 -9.71
CA THR A 204 -9.23 -7.13 -10.23
C THR A 204 -7.90 -7.39 -9.52
N LEU A 205 -7.03 -6.38 -9.45
CA LEU A 205 -5.74 -6.48 -8.77
C LEU A 205 -5.91 -6.76 -7.27
N GLU A 206 -6.88 -6.11 -6.62
CA GLU A 206 -7.17 -6.34 -5.21
C GLU A 206 -7.62 -7.79 -4.95
N SER A 207 -8.55 -8.30 -5.75
CA SER A 207 -9.04 -9.68 -5.60
C SER A 207 -7.90 -10.70 -5.72
N TYR A 208 -7.07 -10.55 -6.77
CA TYR A 208 -5.88 -11.38 -6.97
C TYR A 208 -4.96 -11.39 -5.74
N LEU A 209 -4.64 -10.21 -5.20
CA LEU A 209 -3.69 -10.07 -4.10
C LEU A 209 -4.25 -10.53 -2.75
N VAL A 210 -5.53 -10.25 -2.46
CA VAL A 210 -6.18 -10.69 -1.21
C VAL A 210 -6.33 -12.20 -1.18
N ARG A 211 -6.78 -12.82 -2.28
CA ARG A 211 -6.89 -14.28 -2.36
C ARG A 211 -5.55 -14.96 -2.15
N ARG A 212 -4.49 -14.47 -2.81
CA ARG A 212 -3.12 -14.96 -2.61
C ARG A 212 -2.63 -14.80 -1.18
N MET A 213 -2.94 -13.68 -0.54
CA MET A 213 -2.57 -13.43 0.86
C MET A 213 -3.26 -14.43 1.80
N VAL A 214 -4.56 -14.67 1.65
CA VAL A 214 -5.31 -15.64 2.48
C VAL A 214 -4.82 -17.07 2.24
N CYS A 215 -4.56 -17.43 0.99
CA CYS A 215 -3.96 -18.72 0.63
C CYS A 215 -2.47 -18.84 1.00
N ASN A 216 -1.87 -17.80 1.58
CA ASN A 216 -0.44 -17.74 1.93
C ASN A 216 0.47 -18.13 0.74
N SER A 217 0.13 -17.63 -0.45
CA SER A 217 0.91 -17.81 -1.67
C SER A 217 2.20 -17.00 -1.58
N ASP A 218 3.28 -17.47 -2.21
CA ASP A 218 4.54 -16.74 -2.21
C ASP A 218 4.44 -15.40 -2.95
N THR A 219 5.30 -14.45 -2.64
CA THR A 219 5.35 -13.15 -3.34
C THR A 219 6.50 -13.11 -4.36
N ARG A 220 7.14 -14.25 -4.63
CA ARG A 220 8.25 -14.32 -5.58
C ARG A 220 7.68 -14.18 -6.98
N GLY A 221 8.25 -13.25 -7.75
CA GLY A 221 7.76 -12.94 -9.09
C GLY A 221 6.77 -11.78 -9.15
N TYR A 222 6.39 -11.14 -8.03
CA TYR A 222 5.57 -9.91 -8.09
C TYR A 222 6.23 -8.78 -8.88
N GLY A 223 7.57 -8.68 -8.84
CA GLY A 223 8.31 -7.74 -9.67
C GLY A 223 8.11 -8.01 -11.17
N ASN A 224 8.28 -9.26 -11.60
CA ASN A 224 8.07 -9.67 -12.99
C ASN A 224 6.61 -9.49 -13.40
N LEU A 225 5.66 -9.88 -12.56
CA LEU A 225 4.24 -9.69 -12.80
C LEU A 225 3.91 -8.20 -12.96
N CYS A 226 4.46 -7.31 -12.12
CA CYS A 226 4.27 -5.87 -12.27
C CYS A 226 4.76 -5.37 -13.65
N MET A 227 5.89 -5.88 -14.15
CA MET A 227 6.39 -5.51 -15.48
C MET A 227 5.49 -6.05 -16.59
N THR A 228 5.03 -7.30 -16.50
CA THR A 228 4.06 -7.86 -17.46
C THR A 228 2.75 -7.07 -17.49
N LEU A 229 2.24 -6.65 -16.33
CA LEU A 229 1.04 -5.81 -16.25
C LEU A 229 1.27 -4.41 -16.86
N LEU A 230 2.46 -3.84 -16.68
CA LEU A 230 2.86 -2.59 -17.33
C LEU A 230 2.95 -2.71 -18.85
N GLU A 231 3.59 -3.77 -19.36
CA GLU A 231 3.66 -4.05 -20.79
C GLU A 231 2.26 -4.25 -21.39
N THR A 232 1.39 -4.95 -20.66
CA THR A 232 -0.02 -5.14 -21.06
C THR A 232 -0.74 -3.80 -21.13
N LEU A 233 -0.53 -2.93 -20.13
CA LEU A 233 -1.13 -1.60 -20.09
C LEU A 233 -0.66 -0.74 -21.27
N ASP A 234 0.62 -0.75 -21.59
CA ASP A 234 1.20 -0.01 -22.71
C ASP A 234 0.72 -0.55 -24.08
N GLY A 235 0.43 -1.84 -24.18
CA GLY A 235 -0.01 -2.51 -25.40
C GLY A 235 -1.44 -2.17 -25.84
N VAL A 236 -2.28 -1.64 -24.94
CA VAL A 236 -3.64 -1.21 -25.27
C VAL A 236 -3.59 0.29 -25.52
N ALA A 237 -3.58 0.79 -26.76
CA ALA A 237 -3.43 2.24 -26.98
C ALA A 237 -4.70 3.05 -26.61
N GLU A 238 -5.87 2.51 -26.93
CA GLU A 238 -7.17 3.17 -26.78
C GLU A 238 -8.16 2.28 -26.02
N GLY A 239 -9.15 2.89 -25.37
CA GLY A 239 -10.22 2.19 -24.67
C GLY A 239 -9.82 1.58 -23.31
N PRO A 240 -10.78 0.88 -22.68
CA PRO A 240 -10.62 0.30 -21.36
C PRO A 240 -9.62 -0.86 -21.38
N VAL A 241 -8.85 -0.99 -20.30
CA VAL A 241 -7.78 -1.98 -20.15
C VAL A 241 -8.10 -3.05 -19.11
N ALA A 242 -9.14 -2.85 -18.28
CA ALA A 242 -9.49 -3.73 -17.19
C ALA A 242 -9.67 -5.19 -17.61
N GLY A 243 -10.40 -5.45 -18.70
CA GLY A 243 -10.61 -6.80 -19.23
C GLY A 243 -9.30 -7.49 -19.63
N THR A 244 -8.37 -6.76 -20.24
CA THR A 244 -7.05 -7.31 -20.62
C THR A 244 -6.20 -7.61 -19.40
N ILE A 245 -6.18 -6.72 -18.40
CA ILE A 245 -5.47 -6.94 -17.13
C ILE A 245 -6.03 -8.17 -16.40
N ARG A 246 -7.36 -8.30 -16.35
CA ARG A 246 -8.04 -9.47 -15.79
C ARG A 246 -7.64 -10.74 -16.50
N ALA A 247 -7.67 -10.75 -17.84
CA ALA A 247 -7.25 -11.90 -18.63
C ALA A 247 -5.80 -12.32 -18.34
N VAL A 248 -4.87 -11.37 -18.23
CA VAL A 248 -3.47 -11.63 -17.89
C VAL A 248 -3.32 -12.22 -16.49
N LEU A 249 -4.04 -11.69 -15.49
CA LEU A 249 -4.00 -12.23 -14.12
C LEU A 249 -4.63 -13.63 -14.02
N SER A 250 -5.72 -13.87 -14.76
CA SER A 250 -6.38 -15.19 -14.82
C SER A 250 -5.50 -16.24 -15.48
N HIS A 251 -4.68 -15.86 -16.47
CA HIS A 251 -3.79 -16.74 -17.22
C HIS A 251 -2.32 -16.61 -16.82
N ALA A 252 -2.01 -15.99 -15.67
CA ALA A 252 -0.65 -15.83 -15.18
C ALA A 252 0.00 -17.21 -14.98
N GLY A 253 0.65 -17.70 -16.04
CA GLY A 253 0.85 -19.11 -16.37
C GLY A 253 1.96 -19.84 -15.61
N SER A 254 2.11 -19.59 -14.32
CA SER A 254 3.01 -20.39 -13.47
C SER A 254 2.31 -20.86 -12.19
N LYS A 255 2.73 -22.01 -11.66
CA LYS A 255 2.31 -22.49 -10.33
C LYS A 255 2.59 -21.45 -9.23
N THR A 256 3.56 -20.56 -9.42
CA THR A 256 3.95 -19.58 -8.39
C THR A 256 3.08 -18.33 -8.40
N ILE A 257 2.62 -17.81 -9.54
CA ILE A 257 1.81 -16.58 -9.63
C ILE A 257 0.30 -16.83 -9.89
N LYS A 258 -0.17 -18.07 -9.72
CA LYS A 258 -1.61 -18.45 -9.86
C LYS A 258 -2.55 -17.54 -9.05
N TRP A 259 -3.67 -17.15 -9.66
CA TRP A 259 -4.83 -16.56 -8.96
C TRP A 259 -5.64 -17.69 -8.30
N PRO A 260 -5.79 -17.71 -6.96
CA PRO A 260 -6.60 -18.74 -6.30
C PRO A 260 -8.08 -18.66 -6.70
N ASP A 261 -8.62 -19.79 -7.14
CA ASP A 261 -10.06 -20.04 -7.34
C ASP A 261 -10.80 -20.16 -5.98
N ASP A 262 -12.13 -20.28 -6.03
CA ASP A 262 -12.97 -20.37 -4.83
C ASP A 262 -12.69 -21.61 -4.00
N GLU A 263 -12.34 -22.73 -4.63
CA GLU A 263 -11.97 -23.96 -3.92
C GLU A 263 -10.69 -23.75 -3.09
N ALA A 264 -9.63 -23.22 -3.71
CA ALA A 264 -8.39 -22.95 -3.02
C ALA A 264 -8.55 -21.87 -1.94
N PHE A 265 -9.30 -20.82 -2.24
CA PHE A 265 -9.58 -19.74 -1.30
C PHE A 265 -10.38 -20.24 -0.09
N GLY A 266 -11.48 -20.97 -0.31
CA GLY A 266 -12.32 -21.51 0.76
C GLY A 266 -11.60 -22.55 1.62
N ARG A 267 -10.81 -23.44 1.01
CA ARG A 267 -10.00 -24.41 1.78
C ARG A 267 -9.04 -23.72 2.74
N ASP A 268 -8.29 -22.73 2.26
CA ASP A 268 -7.30 -22.02 3.08
C ASP A 268 -7.96 -21.05 4.08
N TRP A 269 -9.11 -20.48 3.73
CA TRP A 269 -9.96 -19.67 4.62
C TRP A 269 -10.39 -20.43 5.88
N HIS A 270 -10.80 -21.69 5.74
CA HIS A 270 -11.25 -22.52 6.85
C HIS A 270 -10.11 -23.18 7.63
N ARG A 271 -9.05 -23.59 6.93
CA ARG A 271 -7.97 -24.38 7.54
C ARG A 271 -6.96 -23.52 8.29
N ARG A 272 -6.70 -22.29 7.83
CA ARG A 272 -5.60 -21.48 8.37
C ARG A 272 -6.10 -20.53 9.46
N PRO A 273 -5.32 -20.34 10.53
CA PRO A 273 -5.59 -19.23 11.43
C PRO A 273 -5.41 -17.91 10.67
N PHE A 274 -6.26 -16.93 10.95
CA PHE A 274 -6.08 -15.57 10.44
C PHE A 274 -5.21 -14.78 11.40
N TYR A 275 -5.58 -14.80 12.69
CA TYR A 275 -4.79 -14.13 13.71
C TYR A 275 -3.49 -14.88 13.97
N GLY A 276 -2.36 -14.17 13.98
CA GLY A 276 -1.02 -14.72 14.17
C GLY A 276 -0.32 -15.19 12.89
N ASN A 277 -1.09 -15.64 11.88
CA ASN A 277 -0.53 -16.02 10.57
C ASN A 277 -0.58 -14.85 9.55
N ILE A 278 -1.66 -14.08 9.55
CA ILE A 278 -1.78 -12.84 8.79
C ILE A 278 -1.55 -11.67 9.74
N ARG A 279 -0.82 -10.63 9.29
CA ARG A 279 -0.60 -9.43 10.10
C ARG A 279 -1.94 -8.79 10.49
N ARG A 280 -2.02 -8.27 11.72
CA ARG A 280 -3.28 -7.82 12.35
C ARG A 280 -3.99 -6.76 11.51
N GLU A 281 -3.24 -5.79 10.99
CA GLU A 281 -3.77 -4.72 10.13
C GLU A 281 -4.43 -5.26 8.85
N ARG A 282 -3.94 -6.37 8.30
CA ARG A 282 -4.49 -7.02 7.11
C ARG A 282 -5.72 -7.87 7.43
N VAL A 283 -5.77 -8.50 8.61
CA VAL A 283 -6.99 -9.17 9.09
C VAL A 283 -8.09 -8.14 9.36
N ALA A 284 -7.75 -7.01 9.99
CA ALA A 284 -8.67 -5.92 10.21
C ALA A 284 -9.22 -5.39 8.87
N MET A 285 -8.35 -5.16 7.88
CA MET A 285 -8.75 -4.77 6.52
C MET A 285 -9.79 -5.73 5.90
N ILE A 286 -9.65 -7.04 6.08
CA ILE A 286 -10.62 -8.03 5.58
C ILE A 286 -11.98 -7.85 6.27
N LEU A 287 -12.00 -7.74 7.60
CA LEU A 287 -13.23 -7.53 8.36
C LEU A 287 -13.91 -6.19 8.03
N GLN A 288 -13.12 -5.13 7.81
CA GLN A 288 -13.59 -3.81 7.37
C GLN A 288 -14.22 -3.89 5.98
N ALA A 289 -13.61 -4.65 5.05
CA ALA A 289 -14.17 -4.84 3.71
C ALA A 289 -15.52 -5.56 3.76
N ILE A 290 -15.68 -6.56 4.63
CA ILE A 290 -16.95 -7.27 4.86
C ILE A 290 -17.99 -6.33 5.46
N GLU A 291 -17.61 -5.51 6.44
CA GLU A 291 -18.49 -4.51 7.04
C GLU A 291 -19.00 -3.51 6.00
N GLU A 292 -18.09 -2.93 5.22
CA GLU A 292 -18.45 -2.03 4.11
C GLU A 292 -19.42 -2.70 3.12
N HIS A 293 -19.20 -3.98 2.81
CA HIS A 293 -20.08 -4.75 1.92
C HIS A 293 -21.49 -4.94 2.51
N TYR A 294 -21.60 -5.31 3.79
CA TYR A 294 -22.91 -5.42 4.46
C TYR A 294 -23.70 -4.12 4.47
N HIS A 295 -23.01 -2.99 4.47
CA HIS A 295 -23.66 -1.70 4.37
C HIS A 295 -24.07 -1.36 2.94
N ARG A 296 -23.19 -1.56 1.94
CA ARG A 296 -23.51 -1.28 0.52
C ARG A 296 -24.60 -2.19 -0.04
N ALA A 297 -24.60 -3.48 0.31
CA ALA A 297 -25.56 -4.46 -0.19
C ALA A 297 -26.99 -4.20 0.31
N ASN A 298 -27.17 -3.36 1.33
CA ASN A 298 -28.48 -2.97 1.82
C ASN A 298 -28.96 -1.69 1.15
N GLY A 299 -29.63 -1.82 0.00
CA GLY A 299 -30.20 -0.68 -0.74
C GLY A 299 -31.27 0.14 0.01
N LYS A 300 -31.64 -0.26 1.23
CA LYS A 300 -32.51 0.50 2.14
C LYS A 300 -31.74 1.26 3.23
N ALA A 301 -30.42 1.10 3.31
CA ALA A 301 -29.60 1.81 4.28
C ALA A 301 -29.42 3.28 3.87
N GLU A 302 -29.29 4.15 4.86
CA GLU A 302 -28.90 5.52 4.65
C GLU A 302 -27.52 5.58 3.97
N PRO A 303 -27.26 6.57 3.09
CA PRO A 303 -25.93 6.78 2.52
C PRO A 303 -24.94 7.05 3.65
N ILE A 304 -23.97 6.15 3.82
CA ILE A 304 -23.01 6.21 4.93
C ILE A 304 -21.89 7.19 4.60
N ILE A 305 -21.67 8.15 5.50
CA ILE A 305 -20.72 9.25 5.34
C ILE A 305 -19.30 8.83 5.78
N GLN A 306 -18.84 7.63 5.41
CA GLN A 306 -17.49 7.08 5.70
C GLN A 306 -17.34 6.45 7.11
N PHE A 307 -16.76 5.24 7.16
CA PHE A 307 -16.39 4.57 8.41
C PHE A 307 -15.00 5.03 8.85
N ASP A 308 -14.89 5.55 10.06
CA ASP A 308 -13.61 5.71 10.75
C ASP A 308 -13.24 4.39 11.43
N PHE A 309 -12.36 3.62 10.78
CA PHE A 309 -11.85 2.36 11.30
C PHE A 309 -10.61 2.53 12.19
N GLU A 310 -10.06 3.75 12.34
CA GLU A 310 -8.79 3.97 13.06
C GLU A 310 -8.89 3.60 14.55
N LYS A 311 -10.11 3.68 15.11
CA LYS A 311 -10.40 3.37 16.52
C LYS A 311 -10.93 1.95 16.74
N LEU A 312 -10.97 1.13 15.69
CA LEU A 312 -11.41 -0.25 15.79
C LEU A 312 -10.23 -1.21 15.92
N GLN A 313 -10.44 -2.26 16.71
CA GLN A 313 -9.46 -3.31 16.96
C GLN A 313 -10.11 -4.67 16.73
N ILE A 314 -9.26 -5.65 16.41
CA ILE A 314 -9.69 -7.05 16.35
C ILE A 314 -10.00 -7.51 17.77
N GLU A 315 -11.18 -8.10 17.93
CA GLU A 315 -11.60 -8.81 19.14
C GLU A 315 -11.86 -10.29 18.83
N HIS A 316 -11.48 -11.13 19.77
CA HIS A 316 -11.73 -12.57 19.75
C HIS A 316 -13.02 -12.86 20.52
N ILE A 317 -14.06 -13.38 19.86
CA ILE A 317 -15.31 -13.72 20.56
C ILE A 317 -15.06 -14.81 21.60
N LEU A 318 -14.59 -15.97 21.18
CA LEU A 318 -13.92 -16.94 22.05
C LEU A 318 -12.52 -16.40 22.37
N PRO A 319 -12.22 -16.02 23.62
CA PRO A 319 -10.94 -15.40 23.97
C PRO A 319 -9.75 -16.34 23.81
N GLN A 320 -8.54 -15.80 23.64
CA GLN A 320 -7.31 -16.61 23.65
C GLN A 320 -7.06 -17.28 25.01
N THR A 321 -7.47 -16.64 26.11
CA THR A 321 -7.42 -17.21 27.47
C THR A 321 -8.82 -17.66 27.89
N TRP A 322 -9.31 -18.71 27.23
CA TRP A 322 -10.69 -19.19 27.36
C TRP A 322 -10.94 -20.09 28.58
N GLN A 323 -9.90 -20.70 29.15
CA GLN A 323 -9.98 -21.81 30.12
C GLN A 323 -10.87 -21.55 31.34
N LYS A 324 -10.92 -20.30 31.82
CA LYS A 324 -11.67 -19.93 33.02
C LYS A 324 -13.18 -19.85 32.79
N ASN A 325 -13.59 -19.24 31.68
CA ASN A 325 -14.99 -18.86 31.44
C ASN A 325 -15.65 -19.71 30.33
N TRP A 326 -14.86 -20.55 29.65
CA TRP A 326 -15.28 -21.41 28.55
C TRP A 326 -14.66 -22.81 28.72
N PRO A 327 -14.89 -23.50 29.85
CA PRO A 327 -14.24 -24.78 30.10
C PRO A 327 -14.72 -25.86 29.11
N VAL A 328 -13.83 -26.78 28.78
CA VAL A 328 -14.12 -28.03 28.06
C VAL A 328 -13.47 -29.18 28.81
N GLU A 329 -14.06 -30.36 28.73
CA GLU A 329 -13.73 -31.46 29.63
C GLU A 329 -12.70 -32.45 29.05
N THR A 330 -12.52 -32.49 27.74
CA THR A 330 -11.68 -33.49 27.06
C THR A 330 -10.49 -32.86 26.35
N ASP A 331 -9.35 -33.55 26.33
CA ASP A 331 -8.15 -33.09 25.59
C ASP A 331 -8.43 -32.90 24.09
N GLU A 332 -9.37 -33.66 23.53
CA GLU A 332 -9.81 -33.49 22.14
C GLU A 332 -10.55 -32.16 21.94
N ALA A 333 -11.45 -31.80 22.86
CA ALA A 333 -12.14 -30.52 22.82
C ALA A 333 -11.17 -29.34 23.04
N ILE A 334 -10.14 -29.50 23.89
CA ILE A 334 -9.07 -28.50 24.05
C ILE A 334 -8.35 -28.27 22.72
N ARG A 335 -7.90 -29.34 22.06
CA ARG A 335 -7.20 -29.25 20.75
C ARG A 335 -8.09 -28.63 19.67
N LEU A 336 -9.36 -29.01 19.63
CA LEU A 336 -10.33 -28.43 18.69
C LEU A 336 -10.47 -26.93 18.94
N ARG A 337 -10.67 -26.51 20.20
CA ARG A 337 -10.79 -25.10 20.58
C ARG A 337 -9.58 -24.27 20.19
N ASP A 338 -8.38 -24.76 20.51
CA ASP A 338 -7.12 -24.08 20.18
C ASP A 338 -6.91 -23.95 18.66
N SER A 339 -7.42 -24.90 17.86
CA SER A 339 -7.40 -24.82 16.40
C SER A 339 -8.34 -23.74 15.84
N LYS A 340 -9.42 -23.42 16.54
CA LYS A 340 -10.47 -22.49 16.09
C LYS A 340 -10.34 -21.07 16.63
N VAL A 341 -9.66 -20.87 17.75
CA VAL A 341 -9.58 -19.56 18.43
C VAL A 341 -9.07 -18.44 17.52
N ASN A 342 -8.17 -18.73 16.59
CA ASN A 342 -7.60 -17.74 15.66
C ASN A 342 -8.24 -17.75 14.26
N ALA A 343 -9.31 -18.53 14.04
CA ALA A 343 -10.04 -18.56 12.78
C ALA A 343 -10.84 -17.26 12.57
N ILE A 344 -11.00 -16.83 11.32
CA ILE A 344 -11.72 -15.58 10.99
C ILE A 344 -13.16 -15.55 11.50
N GLY A 345 -13.82 -16.71 11.54
CA GLY A 345 -15.16 -16.87 12.11
C GLY A 345 -15.25 -16.49 13.59
N ASN A 346 -14.14 -16.50 14.33
CA ASN A 346 -14.06 -16.07 15.73
C ASN A 346 -13.64 -14.60 15.91
N LEU A 347 -13.27 -13.91 14.84
CA LEU A 347 -12.75 -12.55 14.90
C LEU A 347 -13.82 -11.53 14.54
N THR A 348 -13.84 -10.41 15.25
CA THR A 348 -14.66 -9.27 14.90
C THR A 348 -13.94 -7.95 15.13
N LEU A 349 -14.59 -6.83 14.83
CA LEU A 349 -14.11 -5.49 15.12
C LEU A 349 -14.92 -4.89 16.27
N VAL A 350 -14.24 -4.22 17.19
CA VAL A 350 -14.85 -3.45 18.29
C VAL A 350 -14.05 -2.17 18.53
N SER A 351 -14.65 -1.19 19.20
CA SER A 351 -13.93 0.03 19.58
C SER A 351 -12.89 -0.26 20.67
N ASP A 352 -11.85 0.56 20.69
CA ASP A 352 -10.84 0.63 21.76
C ASP A 352 -11.42 0.71 23.18
N LYS A 353 -12.58 1.33 23.35
CA LYS A 353 -13.30 1.44 24.64
C LYS A 353 -14.12 0.20 24.99
N LEU A 354 -14.66 -0.50 23.99
CA LEU A 354 -15.47 -1.71 24.20
C LEU A 354 -14.59 -2.96 24.39
N ASN A 355 -13.43 -3.01 23.73
CA ASN A 355 -12.54 -4.17 23.78
C ASN A 355 -12.17 -4.61 25.22
N PRO A 356 -11.74 -3.70 26.12
CA PRO A 356 -11.36 -4.07 27.49
C PRO A 356 -12.53 -4.57 28.33
N THR A 357 -13.77 -4.16 28.02
CA THR A 357 -14.96 -4.61 28.78
C THR A 357 -15.40 -6.01 28.36
N LEU A 358 -15.07 -6.45 27.14
CA LEU A 358 -15.33 -7.80 26.64
C LEU A 358 -14.31 -8.80 27.20
N SER A 359 -13.02 -8.53 27.07
CA SER A 359 -11.92 -9.32 27.64
C SER A 359 -12.16 -10.85 27.54
N ASN A 360 -12.02 -11.58 28.64
CA ASN A 360 -12.28 -13.02 28.71
C ASN A 360 -13.73 -13.36 29.08
N ALA A 361 -14.69 -12.43 29.00
CA ALA A 361 -16.07 -12.67 29.40
C ALA A 361 -16.71 -13.86 28.64
N PRO A 362 -17.67 -14.57 29.25
CA PRO A 362 -18.46 -15.58 28.55
C PRO A 362 -19.35 -14.94 27.46
N TRP A 363 -19.89 -15.78 26.57
CA TRP A 363 -20.82 -15.34 25.53
C TRP A 363 -22.07 -14.68 26.12
N LEU A 364 -22.75 -15.42 27.00
CA LEU A 364 -23.96 -15.02 27.69
C LEU A 364 -23.66 -14.26 28.98
N ASP A 365 -24.65 -13.53 29.47
CA ASP A 365 -24.57 -12.80 30.73
C ASP A 365 -24.38 -13.78 31.90
N PRO A 366 -23.25 -13.74 32.62
CA PRO A 366 -22.99 -14.71 33.70
C PRO A 366 -23.89 -14.49 34.91
N VAL A 367 -24.30 -13.25 35.17
CA VAL A 367 -25.17 -12.85 36.29
C VAL A 367 -25.94 -11.58 35.92
N PRO A 368 -27.11 -11.31 36.55
CA PRO A 368 -27.83 -10.06 36.37
C PRO A 368 -26.94 -8.83 36.63
N GLY A 369 -26.97 -7.87 35.72
CA GLY A 369 -26.18 -6.63 35.81
C GLY A 369 -24.72 -6.74 35.36
N LYS A 370 -24.27 -7.93 34.91
CA LYS A 370 -22.97 -8.11 34.27
C LYS A 370 -23.15 -8.67 32.87
N SER A 371 -22.96 -7.83 31.86
CA SER A 371 -23.09 -8.22 30.45
C SER A 371 -21.99 -9.21 30.04
N GLY A 372 -22.38 -10.29 29.38
CA GLY A 372 -21.50 -11.13 28.57
C GLY A 372 -21.19 -10.47 27.23
N LYS A 373 -20.40 -11.14 26.41
CA LYS A 373 -19.98 -10.57 25.11
C LYS A 373 -21.15 -10.30 24.19
N ARG A 374 -22.16 -11.15 24.17
CA ARG A 374 -23.34 -10.99 23.31
C ARG A 374 -24.09 -9.69 23.59
N SER A 375 -24.49 -9.47 24.84
CA SER A 375 -25.24 -8.27 25.25
C SER A 375 -24.38 -7.02 25.08
N ALA A 376 -23.10 -7.05 25.48
CA ALA A 376 -22.20 -5.91 25.30
C ALA A 376 -21.98 -5.53 23.82
N LEU A 377 -21.87 -6.52 22.92
CA LEU A 377 -21.81 -6.26 21.48
C LEU A 377 -23.13 -5.69 20.95
N ASN A 378 -24.27 -6.26 21.37
CA ASN A 378 -25.59 -5.78 20.98
C ASN A 378 -25.83 -4.31 21.37
N ASP A 379 -25.43 -3.95 22.58
CA ASP A 379 -25.78 -2.67 23.19
C ASP A 379 -24.81 -1.55 22.79
N HIS A 380 -23.58 -1.89 22.41
CA HIS A 380 -22.51 -0.89 22.21
C HIS A 380 -21.86 -0.90 20.83
N SER A 381 -22.01 -1.96 20.04
CA SER A 381 -21.47 -2.00 18.68
C SER A 381 -22.54 -1.65 17.64
N MET A 382 -22.24 -0.67 16.80
CA MET A 382 -23.08 -0.30 15.64
C MET A 382 -22.70 -1.04 14.35
N LEU A 383 -21.70 -1.92 14.39
CA LEU A 383 -21.26 -2.65 13.20
C LEU A 383 -22.24 -3.73 12.80
N ARG A 384 -22.54 -3.84 11.49
CA ARG A 384 -23.39 -4.91 10.95
C ARG A 384 -22.77 -6.28 11.08
N LEU A 385 -21.45 -6.36 11.04
CA LEU A 385 -20.66 -7.56 11.34
C LEU A 385 -21.04 -8.14 12.71
N ASN A 386 -21.19 -7.28 13.73
CA ASN A 386 -21.56 -7.66 15.09
C ASN A 386 -23.07 -7.89 15.24
N ALA A 387 -23.90 -7.06 14.62
CA ALA A 387 -25.36 -7.25 14.65
C ALA A 387 -25.78 -8.60 14.04
N LYS A 388 -25.17 -8.99 12.91
CA LYS A 388 -25.40 -10.31 12.27
C LYS A 388 -24.91 -11.46 13.16
N LEU A 389 -23.75 -11.29 13.81
CA LEU A 389 -23.18 -12.28 14.72
C LEU A 389 -24.11 -12.54 15.91
N VAL A 390 -24.54 -11.49 16.61
CA VAL A 390 -25.42 -11.60 17.78
C VAL A 390 -26.79 -12.18 17.42
N ALA A 391 -27.34 -11.79 16.27
CA ALA A 391 -28.64 -12.28 15.81
C ALA A 391 -28.63 -13.76 15.43
N ALA A 392 -27.54 -14.24 14.82
CA ALA A 392 -27.42 -15.63 14.38
C ALA A 392 -27.09 -16.60 15.53
N HIS A 393 -26.53 -16.11 16.64
CA HIS A 393 -26.04 -16.94 17.74
C HIS A 393 -26.58 -16.47 19.10
N PRO A 394 -27.90 -16.58 19.35
CA PRO A 394 -28.52 -16.05 20.56
C PRO A 394 -28.13 -16.79 21.84
N ASP A 395 -27.92 -18.11 21.74
CA ASP A 395 -27.88 -18.97 22.93
C ASP A 395 -26.48 -19.45 23.31
N HIS A 396 -25.58 -19.62 22.35
CA HIS A 396 -24.23 -20.14 22.60
C HIS A 396 -23.26 -19.68 21.53
N TRP A 397 -21.97 -19.87 21.81
CA TRP A 397 -20.88 -19.65 20.88
C TRP A 397 -19.87 -20.78 21.08
N ASP A 398 -19.66 -21.60 20.07
CA ASP A 398 -18.74 -22.74 20.12
C ASP A 398 -18.00 -22.89 18.79
N GLU A 399 -17.24 -23.96 18.64
CA GLU A 399 -16.47 -24.26 17.44
C GLU A 399 -17.34 -24.44 16.19
N ALA A 400 -18.54 -25.01 16.35
CA ALA A 400 -19.49 -25.13 15.25
C ALA A 400 -20.04 -23.76 14.83
N CYS A 401 -20.29 -22.85 15.79
CA CYS A 401 -20.66 -21.46 15.51
C CYS A 401 -19.54 -20.72 14.77
N ILE A 402 -18.28 -20.91 15.19
CA ILE A 402 -17.10 -20.33 14.54
C ILE A 402 -17.01 -20.78 13.08
N ASP A 403 -17.19 -22.08 12.81
CA ASP A 403 -17.15 -22.63 11.45
C ASP A 403 -18.31 -22.13 10.59
N ALA A 404 -19.53 -22.12 11.12
CA ALA A 404 -20.71 -21.61 10.44
C ALA A 404 -20.57 -20.12 10.08
N ARG A 405 -20.07 -19.31 11.01
CA ARG A 405 -19.79 -17.89 10.74
C ARG A 405 -18.63 -17.75 9.75
N GLY A 406 -17.58 -18.56 9.87
CA GLY A 406 -16.46 -18.59 8.93
C GLY A 406 -16.93 -18.79 7.49
N GLU A 407 -17.86 -19.72 7.28
CA GLU A 407 -18.48 -20.00 5.98
C GLU A 407 -19.37 -18.84 5.50
N ALA A 408 -20.16 -18.23 6.38
CA ALA A 408 -20.95 -17.06 6.04
C ALA A 408 -20.07 -15.86 5.61
N LEU A 409 -18.94 -15.66 6.27
CA LEU A 409 -17.97 -14.61 5.91
C LEU A 409 -17.24 -14.94 4.60
N LEU A 410 -16.94 -16.22 4.33
CA LEU A 410 -16.32 -16.66 3.08
C LEU A 410 -17.19 -16.29 1.86
N LYS A 411 -18.50 -16.55 1.93
CA LYS A 411 -19.44 -16.20 0.84
C LYS A 411 -19.36 -14.71 0.48
N VAL A 412 -19.35 -13.87 1.50
CA VAL A 412 -19.20 -12.41 1.32
C VAL A 412 -17.81 -12.05 0.78
N ALA A 413 -16.76 -12.72 1.26
CA ALA A 413 -15.41 -12.52 0.76
C ALA A 413 -15.29 -12.88 -0.73
N CYS A 414 -15.95 -13.94 -1.20
CA CYS A 414 -15.99 -14.31 -2.62
C CYS A 414 -16.74 -13.27 -3.48
N GLU A 415 -17.74 -12.58 -2.93
CA GLU A 415 -18.42 -11.47 -3.62
C GLU A 415 -17.53 -10.22 -3.72
N ILE A 416 -16.79 -9.90 -2.66
CA ILE A 416 -15.88 -8.73 -2.63
C ILE A 416 -14.65 -8.96 -3.53
N TRP A 417 -14.11 -10.18 -3.48
CA TRP A 417 -12.92 -10.59 -4.21
C TRP A 417 -13.29 -11.80 -5.07
N PRO A 418 -13.80 -11.61 -6.30
CA PRO A 418 -14.21 -12.71 -7.17
C PRO A 418 -13.02 -13.54 -7.70
N PRO A 419 -13.23 -14.82 -8.09
CA PRO A 419 -12.19 -15.69 -8.64
C PRO A 419 -11.71 -15.23 -10.02
N PRO A 420 -10.66 -15.85 -10.60
CA PRO A 420 -10.32 -15.64 -12.00
C PRO A 420 -11.46 -16.11 -12.93
N ASP A 421 -11.50 -15.54 -14.13
CA ASP A 421 -12.52 -15.89 -15.12
C ASP A 421 -12.50 -17.39 -15.47
N GLY A 422 -13.69 -17.97 -15.68
CA GLY A 422 -13.83 -19.37 -16.10
C GLY A 422 -13.67 -20.40 -14.98
N THR A 423 -13.64 -19.97 -13.72
CA THR A 423 -13.70 -20.86 -12.55
C THR A 423 -14.96 -20.57 -11.75
N SER A 424 -15.84 -21.56 -11.63
CA SER A 424 -17.01 -21.55 -10.73
C SER A 424 -16.94 -22.72 -9.78
#